data_AF-A0ABD0RNL5-F1
#
_entry.id   AF-A0ABD0RNL5-F1
#
_cell.length_a   1.000
_cell.length_b   1.000
_cell.length_c   1.000
_cell.angle_alpha   90.00
_cell.angle_beta   90.00
_cell.angle_gamma   90.00
#
_symmetry.space_group_name_H-M   'P 1'
#
loop_
_entity.id
_entity.type
_entity.pdbx_description
1 polymer ?
#
loop_
_entity_poly.entity_id
_entity_poly.type
_entity_poly.pdbx_seq_one_letter_code
_entity_poly.pdbx_strand_id
1 'polypeptide(L)' 'LLEAVVKHKEAFRPLFCSPHQPLTADALDQLFDIRYSIVGSNKRAEENTTVAFWRDYLLDAEGK' A
#
# COMPACT_ATOMS: atom_id res chain seq x y z
N LEU A 1 -26.59 11.05 -14.50
CA LEU A 1 -25.88 10.77 -13.23
C LEU A 1 -24.37 10.89 -13.39
N LEU A 2 -23.76 10.17 -14.35
CA LEU A 2 -22.31 10.19 -14.59
C LEU A 2 -21.76 11.61 -14.87
N GLU A 3 -22.45 12.40 -15.70
CA GLU A 3 -22.07 13.80 -15.95
C GLU A 3 -22.07 14.66 -14.68
N ALA A 4 -23.03 14.45 -13.76
CA ALA A 4 -23.09 15.17 -12.50
C ALA A 4 -21.94 14.77 -11.55
N VAL A 5 -21.57 13.48 -11.54
CA VAL A 5 -20.41 12.98 -10.78
C VAL A 5 -19.10 13.58 -11.32
N VAL A 6 -18.95 13.62 -12.65
CA VAL A 6 -17.76 14.22 -13.29
C VAL A 6 -17.72 15.73 -13.09
N LYS A 7 -18.86 16.41 -13.10
CA LYS A 7 -18.96 17.87 -12.91
C LYS A 7 -18.75 18.29 -11.45
N HIS A 8 -19.17 17.46 -10.49
CA HIS A 8 -19.14 17.76 -9.05
C HIS A 8 -18.27 16.78 -8.26
N LYS A 9 -17.08 16.48 -8.79
CA LYS A 9 -16.15 15.45 -8.28
C LYS A 9 -15.93 15.55 -6.76
N GLU A 10 -15.66 16.75 -6.25
CA GLU A 10 -15.40 16.95 -4.82
C GLU A 10 -16.65 16.75 -3.94
N ALA A 11 -17.85 17.01 -4.45
CA ALA A 11 -19.09 16.77 -3.70
C ALA A 11 -19.38 15.26 -3.56
N PHE A 12 -18.95 14.47 -4.54
CA PHE A 12 -19.10 13.01 -4.53
C PHE A 12 -17.90 12.27 -3.93
N ARG A 13 -16.75 12.96 -3.76
CA ARG A 13 -15.53 12.38 -3.19
C ARG A 13 -15.75 11.72 -1.82
N PRO A 14 -16.54 12.29 -0.89
CA PRO A 14 -16.83 11.61 0.38
C PRO A 14 -17.69 10.34 0.23
N LEU A 15 -18.47 10.22 -0.84
CA LEU A 15 -19.35 9.07 -1.09
C LEU A 15 -18.60 7.89 -1.73
N PHE A 16 -17.59 8.19 -2.56
CA PHE A 16 -16.84 7.16 -3.31
C PHE A 16 -15.41 6.93 -2.80
N CYS A 17 -14.79 7.93 -2.21
CA CYS A 17 -13.35 7.95 -1.91
C CYS A 17 -13.04 8.18 -0.42
N SER A 18 -14.04 8.29 0.45
CA SER A 18 -13.77 8.31 1.90
C SER A 18 -13.14 6.98 2.30
N PRO A 19 -11.89 6.98 2.79
CA PRO A 19 -11.42 5.85 3.56
C PRO A 19 -12.18 5.93 4.89
N HIS A 20 -13.08 4.99 5.16
CA HIS A 20 -13.61 4.82 6.51
C HIS A 20 -12.48 4.46 7.51
N GLN A 21 -11.32 4.05 6.99
CA GLN A 21 -10.17 3.59 7.76
C GLN A 21 -8.86 4.03 7.08
N PRO A 22 -7.88 4.55 7.82
CA PRO A 22 -6.58 4.92 7.26
C PRO A 22 -5.85 3.70 6.68
N LEU A 23 -5.03 3.93 5.65
CA LEU A 23 -4.14 2.90 5.11
C LEU A 23 -3.02 2.64 6.12
N THR A 24 -3.04 1.47 6.75
CA THR A 24 -2.03 1.06 7.74
C THR A 24 -0.84 0.39 7.07
N ALA A 25 0.30 0.29 7.78
CA ALA A 25 1.46 -0.44 7.30
C ALA A 25 1.10 -1.90 6.95
N ASP A 26 0.34 -2.55 7.83
CA ASP A 26 -0.12 -3.93 7.64
C ASP A 26 -1.05 -4.09 6.43
N ALA A 27 -1.98 -3.13 6.23
CA ALA A 27 -2.88 -3.17 5.09
C ALA A 27 -2.10 -3.00 3.78
N LEU A 28 -1.06 -2.15 3.77
CA LEU A 28 -0.22 -1.95 2.61
C LEU A 28 0.68 -3.14 2.31
N ASP A 29 1.24 -3.81 3.33
CA ASP A 29 2.01 -5.06 3.14
C ASP A 29 1.14 -6.19 2.57
N GLN A 30 -0.15 -6.25 2.95
CA GLN A 30 -1.09 -7.25 2.46
C GLN A 30 -1.66 -6.97 1.07
N LEU A 31 -1.51 -5.75 0.54
CA LEU A 31 -2.02 -5.39 -0.79
C LEU A 31 -1.19 -5.99 -1.92
N PHE A 32 0.05 -6.39 -1.66
CA PHE A 32 0.99 -6.82 -2.70
C PHE A 32 1.67 -8.15 -2.35
N ASP A 33 1.80 -9.01 -3.36
CA ASP A 33 2.59 -10.24 -3.26
C ASP A 33 4.04 -10.01 -3.70
N ILE A 34 4.98 -10.35 -2.83
CA ILE A 34 6.40 -10.21 -3.13
C ILE A 34 6.86 -11.36 -4.03
N ARG A 35 7.33 -11.02 -5.23
CA ARG A 35 7.89 -11.96 -6.21
C ARG A 35 9.39 -12.10 -6.01
N TYR A 36 9.75 -13.09 -5.22
CA TYR A 36 11.15 -13.36 -4.92
C TYR A 36 11.86 -14.22 -5.97
N SER A 37 13.17 -14.05 -6.03
CA SER A 37 14.10 -14.96 -6.70
C SER A 37 14.14 -16.34 -6.03
N ILE A 38 14.76 -17.29 -6.74
CA ILE A 38 14.94 -18.68 -6.30
C ILE A 38 15.62 -18.72 -4.92
N VAL A 39 15.12 -19.61 -4.06
CA VAL A 39 15.65 -19.84 -2.71
C VAL A 39 17.13 -20.22 -2.78
N GLY A 40 17.95 -19.60 -1.92
CA GLY A 40 19.40 -19.86 -1.85
C GLY A 40 20.24 -19.04 -2.83
N SER A 41 19.63 -18.23 -3.71
CA SER A 41 20.37 -17.26 -4.50
C SER A 41 20.80 -16.05 -3.66
N ASN A 42 21.96 -15.44 -3.98
CA ASN A 42 22.38 -14.18 -3.36
C ASN A 42 21.31 -13.08 -3.53
N LYS A 43 20.65 -13.06 -4.69
CA LYS A 43 19.53 -12.15 -4.98
C LYS A 43 18.40 -12.30 -3.96
N ARG A 44 18.05 -13.53 -3.55
CA ARG A 44 17.01 -13.76 -2.54
C ARG A 44 17.37 -13.17 -1.18
N ALA A 45 18.64 -13.20 -0.79
CA ALA A 45 19.09 -12.61 0.47
C ALA A 45 18.98 -11.07 0.45
N GLU A 46 19.35 -10.45 -0.67
CA GLU A 46 19.21 -9.00 -0.88
C GLU A 46 17.73 -8.57 -0.91
N GLU A 47 16.87 -9.33 -1.59
CA GLU A 47 15.43 -9.09 -1.63
C GLU A 47 14.79 -9.20 -0.25
N ASN A 48 15.13 -10.23 0.54
CA ASN A 48 14.62 -10.39 1.89
C ASN A 48 15.00 -9.18 2.78
N THR A 49 16.25 -8.73 2.68
CA THR A 49 16.74 -7.56 3.41
C THR A 49 16.00 -6.29 2.98
N THR A 50 15.82 -6.10 1.67
CA THR A 50 15.10 -4.95 1.11
C THR A 50 13.65 -4.90 1.60
N VAL A 51 12.97 -6.05 1.62
CA VAL A 51 11.60 -6.17 2.11
C VAL A 51 11.50 -5.88 3.60
N ALA A 52 12.47 -6.35 4.40
CA ALA A 52 12.50 -6.06 5.83
C ALA A 52 12.59 -4.54 6.07
N PHE A 53 13.54 -3.87 5.41
CA PHE A 53 13.67 -2.40 5.50
C PHE A 53 12.43 -1.66 5.02
N TRP A 54 11.76 -2.16 3.98
CA TRP A 54 10.53 -1.56 3.51
C TRP A 54 9.41 -1.65 4.56
N ARG A 55 9.27 -2.81 5.21
CA ARG A 55 8.28 -3.00 6.29
C ARG A 55 8.56 -2.11 7.49
N ASP A 56 9.82 -2.00 7.89
CA ASP A 56 10.24 -1.10 8.97
C ASP A 56 9.89 0.35 8.61
N TYR A 57 10.19 0.78 7.38
CA TYR A 57 9.82 2.11 6.90
C TYR A 57 8.31 2.35 6.93
N LEU A 58 7.49 1.35 6.58
CA LEU A 58 6.03 1.50 6.63
C LEU A 58 5.51 1.70 8.06
N LEU A 59 6.10 1.02 9.05
CA LEU A 59 5.77 1.21 10.47
C LEU A 59 6.17 2.61 10.93
N ASP A 60 7.40 3.05 10.63
CA ASP A 60 7.89 4.39 10.95
C ASP A 60 6.98 5.48 10.34
N ALA A 61 6.56 5.30 9.08
CA ALA A 61 5.68 6.23 8.37
C ALA A 61 4.25 6.25 8.95
N GLU A 62 3.77 5.14 9.50
CA GLU A 62 2.52 5.06 10.25
C GLU A 62 2.66 5.67 11.67
N GLY A 63 3.90 5.91 12.13
CA GLY A 63 4.21 6.41 13.47
C GLY A 63 4.16 5.31 14.54
N LYS A 64 4.46 4.07 14.16
CA LYS A 64 4.53 2.90 15.03
C LYS A 64 5.95 2.41 15.21
#